data_AF-A0A0U9HD65-F1
#
_entry.id   AF-A0A0U9HD65-F1
#
_cell.length_a   1.000
_cell.length_b   1.000
_cell.length_c   1.000
_cell.angle_alpha   90.00
_cell.angle_beta   90.00
_cell.angle_gamma   90.00
#
_symmetry.space_group_name_H-M   'P 1'
#
loop_
_entity.id
_entity.type
_entity.pdbx_description
1 polymer ?
#
loop_
_entity_poly.entity_id
_entity_poly.type
_entity_poly.pdbx_seq_one_letter_code
_entity_poly.pdbx_strand_id
1 'polypeptide(L)'
;MSEKQELNMYALSTDPIFIGTGGYTIGRVDNTIVRDTITKIPKIPGSSIAGTWRYYMALELQGWYKKNFENIKSILGGNEIATEDIRELVNRLADRELDAGRRENFSERMTKFKKYSKAISSAINTNCYENNNDNETKNDWQLYWGNLISSIKCAGQDDKANENYEDSLVGSIRELSDTGHCGHCIICKTFGFSKKNRSQQGMAYFSDLNILLFPVYTRLGVKWVTSPYILESAGIKAKFQQMNKSEDILSESSFSRLRNLLKDDTAVIVKNCENENDKYYINLGWLNLEAVNQDILLALPNLENKEETWKNISENLIIVPDDLISNIINANLEVRTSVSINPLTGTAKEGALFTSEAIPRGTVFYGNIRLLESQSEVAPTINEVVMALKDSKKYYECLGVGGMTTRGFGRAKLFFS
;
A
#
# COMPACT_ATOMS: atom_id res chain seq x y z
N MET A 1 -0.21 28.73 1.04
CA MET A 1 -0.96 27.49 1.38
C MET A 1 -0.12 26.35 0.84
N SER A 2 0.30 25.39 1.68
CA SER A 2 1.08 24.23 1.23
C SER A 2 0.26 23.44 0.21
N GLU A 3 0.87 23.10 -0.92
CA GLU A 3 0.20 22.27 -1.92
C GLU A 3 -0.11 20.90 -1.31
N LYS A 4 -1.37 20.47 -1.41
CA LYS A 4 -1.85 19.17 -0.93
C LYS A 4 -2.25 18.35 -2.14
N GLN A 5 -1.63 17.18 -2.29
CA GLN A 5 -2.06 16.18 -3.25
C GLN A 5 -2.70 15.00 -2.51
N GLU A 6 -3.78 14.47 -3.08
CA GLU A 6 -4.46 13.28 -2.56
C GLU A 6 -4.46 12.22 -3.65
N LEU A 7 -3.91 11.05 -3.33
CA LEU A 7 -3.87 9.89 -4.22
C LEU A 7 -4.90 8.87 -3.74
N ASN A 8 -5.89 8.57 -4.56
CA ASN A 8 -6.82 7.48 -4.27
C ASN A 8 -6.10 6.15 -4.51
N MET A 9 -6.29 5.20 -3.61
CA MET A 9 -5.61 3.91 -3.62
C MET A 9 -6.64 2.79 -3.53
N TYR A 10 -6.51 1.81 -4.41
CA TYR A 10 -7.30 0.59 -4.40
C TYR A 10 -6.39 -0.63 -4.35
N ALA A 11 -6.85 -1.69 -3.69
CA ALA A 11 -6.10 -2.94 -3.59
C ALA A 11 -6.98 -4.13 -3.96
N LEU A 12 -6.48 -5.04 -4.78
CA LEU A 12 -7.09 -6.35 -5.03
C LEU A 12 -6.22 -7.43 -4.39
N SER A 13 -6.74 -8.09 -3.37
CA SER A 13 -6.04 -9.23 -2.74
C SER A 13 -5.90 -10.40 -3.72
N THR A 14 -4.68 -10.87 -3.94
CA THR A 14 -4.41 -12.07 -4.75
C THR A 14 -4.29 -13.32 -3.89
N ASP A 15 -3.88 -13.14 -2.63
CA ASP A 15 -3.89 -14.14 -1.57
C ASP A 15 -4.79 -13.72 -0.41
N PRO A 16 -5.15 -14.64 0.49
CA PRO A 16 -5.77 -14.26 1.76
C PRO A 16 -4.87 -13.31 2.56
N ILE A 17 -5.46 -12.32 3.24
CA ILE A 17 -4.72 -11.31 4.00
C ILE A 17 -4.94 -11.52 5.50
N PHE A 18 -3.84 -11.62 6.24
CA PHE A 18 -3.83 -11.70 7.70
C PHE A 18 -3.18 -10.45 8.31
N ILE A 19 -4.00 -9.52 8.82
CA ILE A 19 -3.52 -8.41 9.66
C ILE A 19 -3.90 -8.72 11.10
N GLY A 20 -2.99 -9.33 11.86
CA GLY A 20 -3.25 -9.72 13.25
C GLY A 20 -3.46 -8.54 14.19
N THR A 21 -4.30 -8.73 15.21
CA THR A 21 -4.52 -7.75 16.30
C THR A 21 -3.41 -7.74 17.36
N GLY A 22 -2.44 -8.65 17.27
CA GLY A 22 -1.31 -8.73 18.20
C GLY A 22 -1.60 -9.48 19.51
N GLY A 23 -2.77 -10.11 19.64
CA GLY A 23 -3.14 -10.89 20.83
C GLY A 23 -4.06 -12.06 20.51
N TYR A 24 -4.15 -12.98 21.47
CA TYR A 24 -5.12 -14.06 21.46
C TYR A 24 -6.45 -13.57 22.01
N THR A 25 -7.53 -13.87 21.31
CA THR A 25 -8.89 -13.60 21.80
C THR A 25 -9.53 -14.91 22.24
N ILE A 26 -10.12 -14.93 23.43
CA ILE A 26 -11.00 -16.03 23.82
C ILE A 26 -12.24 -15.95 22.92
N GLY A 27 -12.47 -16.96 22.08
CA GLY A 27 -13.58 -16.96 21.13
C GLY A 27 -13.49 -18.08 20.11
N ARG A 28 -14.22 -17.91 18.99
CA ARG A 28 -14.25 -18.89 17.89
C ARG A 28 -12.87 -19.10 17.23
N VAL A 29 -12.02 -18.08 17.26
CA VAL A 29 -10.72 -18.08 16.62
C VAL A 29 -9.68 -17.50 17.58
N ASP A 30 -8.51 -18.15 17.65
CA ASP A 30 -7.41 -17.75 18.53
C ASP A 30 -6.77 -16.45 18.02
N ASN A 31 -6.36 -16.43 16.75
CA ASN A 31 -5.75 -15.28 16.09
C ASN A 31 -6.76 -14.54 15.19
N THR A 32 -7.20 -13.38 15.64
CA THR A 32 -8.16 -12.54 14.91
C THR A 32 -7.48 -11.47 14.07
N ILE A 33 -8.20 -10.99 13.05
CA ILE A 33 -7.77 -9.87 12.21
C ILE A 33 -8.32 -8.53 12.70
N VAL A 34 -7.60 -7.45 12.38
CA VAL A 34 -7.99 -6.08 12.68
C VAL A 34 -9.31 -5.70 12.00
N ARG A 35 -10.16 -5.00 12.74
CA ARG A 35 -11.48 -4.52 12.32
C ARG A 35 -11.66 -3.05 12.66
N ASP A 36 -12.53 -2.39 11.93
CA ASP A 36 -13.04 -1.10 12.36
C ASP A 36 -13.85 -1.24 13.66
N THR A 37 -13.64 -0.32 14.61
CA THR A 37 -14.26 -0.42 15.93
C THR A 37 -15.77 -0.19 15.89
N ILE A 38 -16.26 0.61 14.94
CA ILE A 38 -17.67 0.99 14.82
C ILE A 38 -18.40 -0.07 14.00
N THR A 39 -17.92 -0.35 12.79
CA THR A 39 -18.65 -1.23 11.85
C THR A 39 -18.37 -2.72 12.07
N LYS A 40 -17.29 -3.05 12.79
CA LYS A 40 -16.75 -4.42 12.93
C LYS A 40 -16.35 -5.08 11.61
N ILE A 41 -16.23 -4.31 10.52
CA ILE A 41 -15.75 -4.79 9.24
C ILE A 41 -14.21 -4.87 9.28
N PRO A 42 -13.59 -5.97 8.83
CA PRO A 42 -12.14 -6.06 8.72
C PRO A 42 -11.54 -4.98 7.83
N LYS A 43 -10.34 -4.51 8.19
CA LYS A 43 -9.60 -3.49 7.44
C LYS A 43 -8.11 -3.74 7.49
N ILE A 44 -7.35 -3.12 6.60
CA ILE A 44 -5.89 -3.07 6.71
C ILE A 44 -5.51 -1.67 7.22
N PRO A 45 -4.94 -1.55 8.43
CA PRO A 45 -4.55 -0.27 8.99
C PRO A 45 -3.57 0.48 8.10
N GLY A 46 -3.72 1.80 8.01
CA GLY A 46 -2.81 2.67 7.26
C GLY A 46 -1.37 2.57 7.77
N SER A 47 -1.18 2.30 9.07
CA SER A 47 0.14 2.03 9.65
C SER A 47 0.78 0.74 9.14
N SER A 48 0.00 -0.30 8.86
CA SER A 48 0.51 -1.56 8.28
C SER A 48 0.95 -1.34 6.84
N ILE A 49 0.13 -0.64 6.04
CA ILE A 49 0.49 -0.25 4.67
C ILE A 49 1.72 0.65 4.69
N ALA A 50 1.74 1.71 5.50
CA ALA A 50 2.87 2.64 5.57
C ALA A 50 4.18 1.94 5.97
N GLY A 51 4.15 1.07 6.98
CA GLY A 51 5.33 0.32 7.42
C GLY A 51 5.87 -0.63 6.34
N THR A 52 4.99 -1.39 5.69
CA THR A 52 5.37 -2.27 4.58
C THR A 52 5.92 -1.48 3.39
N TRP A 53 5.27 -0.36 3.04
CA TRP A 53 5.71 0.49 1.92
C TRP A 53 7.06 1.15 2.19
N ARG A 54 7.32 1.55 3.43
CA ARG A 54 8.62 2.09 3.86
C ARG A 54 9.76 1.12 3.54
N TYR A 55 9.54 -0.16 3.78
CA TYR A 55 10.49 -1.21 3.41
C TYR A 55 10.59 -1.42 1.90
N TYR A 56 9.47 -1.43 1.19
CA TYR A 56 9.47 -1.62 -0.27
C TYR A 56 10.13 -0.49 -1.04
N MET A 57 9.97 0.76 -0.60
CA MET A 57 10.70 1.90 -1.17
C MET A 57 12.21 1.76 -0.94
N ALA A 58 12.64 1.27 0.22
CA ALA A 58 14.06 1.00 0.47
C ALA A 58 14.58 -0.14 -0.41
N LEU A 59 13.83 -1.23 -0.57
CA LEU A 59 14.20 -2.32 -1.47
C LEU A 59 14.34 -1.85 -2.92
N GLU A 60 13.38 -1.07 -3.42
CA GLU A 60 13.43 -0.53 -4.77
C GLU A 60 14.67 0.34 -4.98
N LEU A 61 14.92 1.25 -4.03
CA LEU A 61 16.04 2.18 -4.10
C LEU A 61 17.40 1.44 -4.06
N GLN A 62 17.55 0.50 -3.14
CA GLN A 62 18.80 -0.27 -3.00
C GLN A 62 19.00 -1.21 -4.20
N GLY A 63 17.93 -1.80 -4.72
CA GLY A 63 17.96 -2.59 -5.95
C GLY A 63 18.40 -1.76 -7.16
N TRP A 64 17.88 -0.53 -7.29
CA TRP A 64 18.28 0.40 -8.34
C TRP A 64 19.75 0.78 -8.23
N TYR A 65 20.25 1.12 -7.04
CA TYR A 65 21.67 1.43 -6.86
C TYR A 65 22.56 0.25 -7.17
N LYS A 66 22.22 -0.96 -6.69
CA LYS A 66 22.98 -2.18 -6.99
C LYS A 66 23.08 -2.43 -8.49
N LYS A 67 22.00 -2.22 -9.24
CA LYS A 67 21.98 -2.40 -10.71
C LYS A 67 22.82 -1.36 -11.44
N ASN A 68 22.86 -0.13 -10.95
CA ASN A 68 23.52 1.00 -11.61
C ASN A 68 24.90 1.35 -11.02
N PHE A 69 25.39 0.57 -10.05
CA PHE A 69 26.54 0.94 -9.22
C PHE A 69 27.81 1.22 -10.03
N GLU A 70 28.20 0.32 -10.93
CA GLU A 70 29.42 0.48 -11.74
C GLU A 70 29.38 1.73 -12.63
N ASN A 71 28.21 2.03 -13.22
CA ASN A 71 28.03 3.23 -14.02
C ASN A 71 28.17 4.49 -13.15
N ILE A 72 27.50 4.51 -11.99
CA ILE A 72 27.58 5.62 -11.03
C ILE A 72 29.02 5.82 -10.54
N LYS A 73 29.72 4.74 -10.22
CA LYS A 73 31.12 4.75 -9.77
C LYS A 73 32.05 5.37 -10.81
N SER A 74 31.85 5.02 -12.08
CA SER A 74 32.58 5.61 -13.20
C SER A 74 32.28 7.11 -13.36
N ILE A 75 30.99 7.50 -13.35
CA ILE A 75 30.56 8.91 -13.46
C ILE A 75 31.18 9.79 -12.37
N LEU A 76 31.25 9.28 -11.15
CA LEU A 76 31.81 10.00 -10.01
C LEU A 76 33.35 9.93 -9.93
N GLY A 77 34.01 9.21 -10.84
CA GLY A 77 35.46 9.06 -10.85
C GLY A 77 35.99 8.29 -9.64
N GLY A 78 35.24 7.31 -9.13
CA GLY A 78 35.58 6.52 -7.95
C GLY A 78 36.08 5.10 -8.26
N ASN A 79 36.61 4.87 -9.46
CA ASN A 79 37.00 3.53 -9.95
C ASN A 79 38.08 2.87 -9.06
N GLU A 80 38.97 3.67 -8.49
CA GLU A 80 40.01 3.27 -7.55
C GLU A 80 39.51 3.02 -6.11
N ILE A 81 38.23 3.28 -5.82
CA ILE A 81 37.62 3.00 -4.51
C ILE A 81 37.10 1.56 -4.49
N ALA A 82 37.72 0.70 -3.68
CA ALA A 82 37.24 -0.66 -3.43
C ALA A 82 36.01 -0.64 -2.49
N THR A 83 34.82 -0.57 -3.09
CA THR A 83 33.50 -0.72 -2.45
C THR A 83 32.45 -1.07 -3.50
N GLU A 84 31.35 -1.67 -3.04
CA GLU A 84 30.11 -1.98 -3.78
C GLU A 84 28.89 -1.23 -3.21
N ASP A 85 29.10 -0.40 -2.16
CA ASP A 85 28.05 0.37 -1.52
C ASP A 85 28.12 1.84 -1.97
N ILE A 86 27.03 2.35 -2.53
CA ILE A 86 26.90 3.75 -2.95
C ILE A 86 27.16 4.71 -1.80
N ARG A 87 26.71 4.37 -0.59
CA ARG A 87 26.88 5.19 0.60
C ARG A 87 28.35 5.30 0.97
N GLU A 88 29.07 4.19 0.96
CA GLU A 88 30.51 4.20 1.23
C GLU A 88 31.28 4.95 0.14
N LEU A 89 30.92 4.74 -1.13
CA LEU A 89 31.52 5.43 -2.28
C LEU A 89 31.45 6.95 -2.13
N VAL A 90 30.25 7.51 -1.94
CA VAL A 90 30.08 8.97 -1.86
C VAL A 90 30.74 9.57 -0.63
N ASN A 91 30.80 8.82 0.48
CA ASN A 91 31.50 9.29 1.68
C ASN A 91 33.01 9.35 1.48
N ARG A 92 33.61 8.30 0.90
CA ARG A 92 35.05 8.26 0.60
C ARG A 92 35.46 9.33 -0.43
N LEU A 93 34.61 9.60 -1.42
CA LEU A 93 34.82 10.70 -2.37
C LEU A 93 34.78 12.06 -1.67
N ALA A 94 33.78 12.30 -0.82
CA ALA A 94 33.69 13.54 -0.05
C ALA A 94 34.90 13.74 0.86
N ASP A 95 35.43 12.67 1.48
CA ASP A 95 36.64 12.74 2.31
C ASP A 95 37.88 13.16 1.51
N ARG A 96 38.02 12.70 0.27
CA ARG A 96 39.14 13.09 -0.60
C ARG A 96 39.03 14.53 -1.06
N GLU A 97 37.82 15.03 -1.26
CA GLU A 97 37.56 16.38 -1.77
C GLU A 97 37.48 17.46 -0.68
N LEU A 98 37.39 17.09 0.60
CA LEU A 98 37.30 18.01 1.74
C LEU A 98 38.58 17.95 2.59
N ASP A 99 39.03 19.11 3.05
CA ASP A 99 40.16 19.23 3.98
C ASP A 99 39.79 18.70 5.38
N ALA A 100 40.79 18.34 6.20
CA ALA A 100 40.60 17.65 7.49
C ALA A 100 39.54 18.30 8.41
N GLY A 101 39.53 19.63 8.57
CA GLY A 101 38.54 20.33 9.41
C GLY A 101 37.14 20.46 8.79
N ARG A 102 36.98 20.21 7.49
CA ARG A 102 35.68 20.28 6.78
C ARG A 102 35.02 18.92 6.61
N ARG A 103 35.77 17.82 6.73
CA ARG A 103 35.27 16.44 6.58
C ARG A 103 34.17 16.09 7.58
N GLU A 104 34.28 16.62 8.80
CA GLU A 104 33.33 16.38 9.90
C GLU A 104 32.08 17.29 9.79
N ASN A 105 32.10 18.31 8.94
CA ASN A 105 30.96 19.20 8.77
C ASN A 105 29.94 18.61 7.79
N PHE A 106 28.78 18.20 8.32
CA PHE A 106 27.73 17.60 7.51
C PHE A 106 27.20 18.51 6.39
N SER A 107 27.10 19.83 6.61
CA SER A 107 26.61 20.77 5.58
C SER A 107 27.53 20.85 4.37
N GLU A 108 28.84 20.74 4.59
CA GLU A 108 29.85 20.68 3.53
C GLU A 108 29.73 19.36 2.74
N ARG A 109 29.60 18.22 3.44
CA ARG A 109 29.37 16.91 2.81
C ARG A 109 28.07 16.89 2.00
N MET A 110 27.00 17.45 2.56
CA MET A 110 25.70 17.56 1.90
C MET A 110 25.78 18.34 0.58
N THR A 111 26.61 19.38 0.52
CA THR A 111 26.88 20.13 -0.71
C THR A 111 27.56 19.23 -1.76
N LYS A 112 28.51 18.37 -1.35
CA LYS A 112 29.12 17.36 -2.22
C LYS A 112 28.10 16.33 -2.70
N PHE A 113 27.27 15.78 -1.83
CA PHE A 113 26.25 14.79 -2.19
C PHE A 113 25.23 15.35 -3.19
N LYS A 114 24.79 16.60 -3.02
CA LYS A 114 23.95 17.29 -4.01
C LYS A 114 24.64 17.43 -5.36
N LYS A 115 25.95 17.71 -5.38
CA LYS A 115 26.73 17.78 -6.62
C LYS A 115 26.85 16.41 -7.30
N TYR A 116 27.10 15.35 -6.54
CA TYR A 116 27.17 13.97 -7.05
C TYR A 116 25.84 13.54 -7.65
N SER A 117 24.73 13.74 -6.94
CA SER A 117 23.37 13.47 -7.43
C SER A 117 23.09 14.16 -8.76
N LYS A 118 23.41 15.47 -8.87
CA LYS A 118 23.27 16.22 -10.12
C LYS A 118 24.15 15.66 -11.25
N ALA A 119 25.41 15.34 -10.97
CA ALA A 119 26.33 14.78 -11.97
C ALA A 119 25.81 13.44 -12.52
N ILE A 120 25.32 12.57 -11.65
CA ILE A 120 24.72 11.29 -12.05
C ILE A 120 23.47 11.51 -12.91
N SER A 121 22.57 12.39 -12.47
CA SER A 121 21.33 12.68 -13.20
C SER A 121 21.62 13.26 -14.58
N SER A 122 22.57 14.19 -14.70
CA SER A 122 22.98 14.73 -16.00
C SER A 122 23.54 13.65 -16.93
N ALA A 123 24.44 12.79 -16.43
CA ALA A 123 25.06 11.74 -17.24
C ALA A 123 24.07 10.66 -17.71
N ILE A 124 23.14 10.23 -16.83
CA ILE A 124 22.11 9.24 -17.18
C ILE A 124 21.15 9.82 -18.22
N ASN A 125 20.77 11.09 -18.10
CA ASN A 125 19.88 11.74 -19.05
C ASN A 125 20.53 11.92 -20.42
N THR A 126 21.83 12.26 -20.50
CA THR A 126 22.55 12.37 -21.78
C THR A 126 22.59 11.04 -22.54
N ASN A 127 22.78 9.91 -21.85
CA ASN A 127 22.75 8.57 -22.47
C ASN A 127 21.36 8.11 -22.91
N CYS A 128 20.28 8.72 -22.40
CA CYS A 128 18.89 8.35 -22.74
C CYS A 128 18.38 9.02 -24.02
N TYR A 129 18.94 10.16 -24.44
CA TYR A 129 18.53 10.86 -25.67
C TYR A 129 18.88 10.11 -26.96
N GLU A 130 19.68 9.03 -26.88
CA GLU A 130 19.99 8.19 -28.03
C GLU A 130 18.97 7.05 -28.26
N ASN A 131 18.04 6.77 -27.34
CA ASN A 131 17.26 5.50 -27.37
C ASN A 131 15.81 5.53 -26.80
N ASN A 132 14.95 6.53 -27.02
CA ASN A 132 13.48 6.38 -27.22
C ASN A 132 12.64 7.68 -27.02
N ASN A 133 11.59 7.80 -27.83
CA ASN A 133 10.52 8.81 -27.81
C ASN A 133 9.33 8.38 -26.93
N ASP A 134 9.43 8.48 -25.60
CA ASP A 134 8.25 8.37 -24.73
C ASP A 134 8.17 9.57 -23.77
N ASN A 135 7.07 10.32 -23.90
CA ASN A 135 6.72 11.51 -23.11
C ASN A 135 6.19 11.13 -21.71
N GLU A 136 6.87 10.25 -20.98
CA GLU A 136 6.71 10.19 -19.53
C GLU A 136 7.72 11.15 -18.89
N THR A 137 7.25 11.99 -17.97
CA THR A 137 8.09 12.89 -17.19
C THR A 137 9.06 12.04 -16.36
N LYS A 138 10.23 11.72 -16.92
CA LYS A 138 11.31 10.98 -16.27
C LYS A 138 11.80 11.78 -15.08
N ASN A 139 11.36 11.38 -13.89
CA ASN A 139 11.78 11.95 -12.63
C ASN A 139 12.53 10.84 -11.87
N ASP A 140 13.86 10.90 -11.87
CA ASP A 140 14.74 9.92 -11.22
C ASP A 140 14.74 10.14 -9.70
N TRP A 141 13.63 9.83 -9.03
CA TRP A 141 13.50 9.99 -7.57
C TRP A 141 14.60 9.24 -6.81
N GLN A 142 15.18 8.18 -7.40
CA GLN A 142 16.32 7.45 -6.86
C GLN A 142 17.53 8.36 -6.67
N LEU A 143 17.67 9.41 -7.48
CA LEU A 143 18.76 10.37 -7.44
C LEU A 143 18.51 11.57 -6.53
N TYR A 144 17.39 11.63 -5.79
CA TYR A 144 17.26 12.58 -4.69
C TYR A 144 18.48 12.46 -3.76
N TRP A 145 19.20 13.56 -3.53
CA TRP A 145 20.56 13.54 -2.96
C TRP A 145 20.68 12.71 -1.67
N GLY A 146 19.66 12.72 -0.81
CA GLY A 146 19.66 12.02 0.47
C GLY A 146 19.62 10.49 0.31
N ASN A 147 19.25 9.99 -0.86
CA ASN A 147 19.26 8.57 -1.19
C ASN A 147 20.67 8.01 -1.35
N LEU A 148 21.64 8.84 -1.76
CA LEU A 148 23.05 8.44 -1.88
C LEU A 148 23.65 8.01 -0.54
N ILE A 149 23.07 8.46 0.56
CA ILE A 149 23.48 8.15 1.93
C ILE A 149 22.42 7.32 2.67
N SER A 150 21.44 6.77 1.94
CA SER A 150 20.44 5.86 2.51
C SER A 150 21.02 4.48 2.74
N SER A 151 20.37 3.72 3.61
CA SER A 151 20.64 2.29 3.81
C SER A 151 19.33 1.54 4.01
N ILE A 152 19.38 0.21 3.99
CA ILE A 152 18.21 -0.61 4.29
C ILE A 152 17.66 -0.35 5.71
N LYS A 153 18.51 0.10 6.65
CA LYS A 153 18.09 0.46 8.02
C LYS A 153 17.18 1.69 8.06
N CYS A 154 17.13 2.52 7.00
CA CYS A 154 16.15 3.61 6.91
C CYS A 154 14.70 3.12 6.86
N ALA A 155 14.47 1.84 6.52
CA ALA A 155 13.15 1.24 6.49
C ALA A 155 12.69 0.59 7.80
N GLY A 156 13.63 0.16 8.65
CA GLY A 156 13.34 -0.62 9.85
C GLY A 156 12.98 0.23 11.06
N GLN A 157 12.95 -0.40 12.23
CA GLN A 157 12.97 0.31 13.50
C GLN A 157 14.30 1.07 13.64
N ASP A 158 14.26 2.28 14.19
CA ASP A 158 15.47 3.04 14.44
C ASP A 158 16.12 2.56 15.74
N ASP A 159 17.04 1.60 15.62
CA ASP A 159 17.80 1.05 16.75
C ASP A 159 18.76 2.09 17.37
N LYS A 160 18.90 3.27 16.74
CA LYS A 160 19.76 4.39 17.16
C LYS A 160 19.01 5.71 17.25
N ALA A 161 17.77 5.67 17.74
CA ALA A 161 16.97 6.87 17.98
C ALA A 161 17.61 7.84 19.00
N ASN A 162 18.50 7.33 19.87
CA ASN A 162 19.20 8.12 20.90
C ASN A 162 20.46 8.84 20.38
N GLU A 163 20.87 8.63 19.13
CA GLU A 163 21.95 9.41 18.52
C GLU A 163 21.46 10.80 18.09
N ASN A 164 22.36 11.79 18.08
CA ASN A 164 22.03 13.09 17.51
C ASN A 164 21.87 12.97 16.00
N TYR A 165 21.06 13.84 15.43
CA TYR A 165 20.77 13.89 14.01
C TYR A 165 22.05 14.06 13.16
N GLU A 166 22.95 14.96 13.58
CA GLU A 166 24.21 15.24 12.89
C GLU A 166 25.18 14.06 12.97
N ASP A 167 25.22 13.37 14.12
CA ASP A 167 26.17 12.28 14.38
C ASP A 167 25.86 11.01 13.56
N SER A 168 24.59 10.84 13.15
CA SER A 168 24.13 9.69 12.37
C SER A 168 24.81 9.52 11.00
N LEU A 169 25.64 10.49 10.58
CA LEU A 169 26.37 10.48 9.30
C LEU A 169 27.84 10.86 9.41
N VAL A 170 28.30 11.30 10.59
CA VAL A 170 29.64 11.87 10.82
C VAL A 170 30.60 10.87 11.48
N GLY A 171 30.09 9.71 11.90
CA GLY A 171 30.92 8.62 12.44
C GLY A 171 32.02 8.17 11.45
N SER A 172 33.23 7.95 11.97
CA SER A 172 34.35 7.39 11.23
C SER A 172 33.92 6.15 10.43
N ILE A 173 34.43 6.06 9.19
CA ILE A 173 34.27 5.05 8.11
C ILE A 173 34.00 3.58 8.53
N ARG A 174 34.18 3.18 9.78
CA ARG A 174 34.12 1.79 10.23
C ARG A 174 32.72 1.18 10.34
N GLU A 175 31.63 1.94 10.51
CA GLU A 175 30.29 1.33 10.67
C GLU A 175 29.14 2.16 10.07
N LEU A 176 29.25 2.55 8.78
CA LEU A 176 28.13 3.10 8.00
C LEU A 176 26.90 2.16 7.96
N SER A 177 27.10 0.88 8.30
CA SER A 177 26.07 -0.14 8.43
C SER A 177 25.14 0.05 9.63
N ASP A 178 25.37 1.02 10.53
CA ASP A 178 24.72 1.03 11.85
C ASP A 178 23.98 2.31 12.26
N THR A 179 23.62 3.19 11.34
CA THR A 179 23.11 4.54 11.72
C THR A 179 21.58 4.64 11.90
N GLY A 180 20.86 3.52 11.85
CA GLY A 180 19.38 3.52 11.88
C GLY A 180 18.78 4.38 10.76
N HIS A 181 17.83 5.26 11.08
CA HIS A 181 17.29 6.22 10.10
C HIS A 181 18.29 7.35 9.83
N CYS A 182 18.64 7.60 8.57
CA CYS A 182 19.50 8.75 8.25
C CYS A 182 18.77 10.09 8.36
N GLY A 183 17.43 10.12 8.22
CA GLY A 183 16.64 11.35 8.28
C GLY A 183 16.84 12.34 7.10
N HIS A 184 17.59 11.92 6.08
CA HIS A 184 17.86 12.71 4.88
C HIS A 184 17.32 12.10 3.60
N CYS A 185 17.25 10.77 3.49
CA CYS A 185 16.76 10.08 2.30
C CYS A 185 15.25 10.24 2.09
N ILE A 186 14.78 9.98 0.86
CA ILE A 186 13.37 10.09 0.50
C ILE A 186 12.49 9.23 1.40
N ILE A 187 12.93 8.04 1.80
CA ILE A 187 12.20 7.14 2.71
C ILE A 187 11.94 7.83 4.07
N CYS A 188 12.98 8.39 4.69
CA CYS A 188 12.80 9.10 5.97
C CYS A 188 11.96 10.37 5.82
N LYS A 189 12.01 11.06 4.66
CA LYS A 189 11.17 12.24 4.41
C LYS A 189 9.71 11.87 4.15
N THR A 190 9.45 10.77 3.45
CA THR A 190 8.11 10.27 3.17
C THR A 190 7.41 9.77 4.43
N PHE A 191 8.08 8.93 5.23
CA PHE A 191 7.46 8.24 6.37
C PHE A 191 7.78 8.86 7.74
N GLY A 192 8.67 9.85 7.79
CA GLY A 192 9.12 10.48 9.03
C GLY A 192 10.24 9.71 9.73
N PHE A 193 10.87 10.36 10.70
CA PHE A 193 11.94 9.80 11.52
C PHE A 193 12.03 10.53 12.87
N SER A 194 12.69 9.91 13.84
CA SER A 194 12.93 10.49 15.16
C SER A 194 14.35 10.18 15.64
N LYS A 195 15.09 11.23 16.00
CA LYS A 195 16.42 11.21 16.62
C LYS A 195 16.40 12.02 17.91
N LYS A 196 17.44 11.88 18.75
CA LYS A 196 17.50 12.44 20.11
C LYS A 196 17.18 13.94 20.17
N ASN A 197 17.73 14.71 19.23
CA ASN A 197 17.60 16.16 19.18
C ASN A 197 16.68 16.66 18.06
N ARG A 198 16.14 15.76 17.22
CA ARG A 198 15.31 16.15 16.08
C ARG A 198 14.36 15.04 15.65
N SER A 199 13.08 15.38 15.53
CA SER A 199 12.07 14.55 14.88
C SER A 199 11.48 15.28 13.68
N GLN A 200 11.10 14.54 12.64
CA GLN A 200 10.38 15.09 11.51
C GLN A 200 9.19 14.21 11.16
N GLN A 201 8.02 14.85 11.01
CA GLN A 201 6.84 14.20 10.48
C GLN A 201 7.05 13.83 9.00
N GLY A 202 6.51 12.69 8.60
CA GLY A 202 6.51 12.25 7.21
C GLY A 202 5.63 13.12 6.31
N MET A 203 5.97 13.14 5.02
CA MET A 203 5.18 13.81 3.99
C MET A 203 3.92 13.02 3.59
N ALA A 204 3.91 11.71 3.80
CA ALA A 204 2.81 10.82 3.38
C ALA A 204 1.96 10.34 4.55
N TYR A 205 0.65 10.52 4.41
CA TYR A 205 -0.36 10.11 5.39
C TYR A 205 -1.28 9.07 4.74
N PHE A 206 -1.13 7.83 5.18
CA PHE A 206 -1.91 6.69 4.71
C PHE A 206 -3.18 6.57 5.54
N SER A 207 -4.34 6.49 4.88
CA SER A 207 -5.55 6.02 5.53
C SER A 207 -5.58 4.50 5.61
N ASP A 208 -6.51 3.99 6.42
CA ASP A 208 -6.83 2.57 6.43
C ASP A 208 -7.40 2.15 5.07
N LEU A 209 -7.02 0.96 4.61
CA LEU A 209 -7.70 0.31 3.49
C LEU A 209 -8.94 -0.40 4.00
N ASN A 210 -10.09 0.13 3.64
CA ASN A 210 -11.40 -0.42 3.97
C ASN A 210 -11.88 -1.34 2.84
N ILE A 211 -12.69 -2.34 3.16
CA ILE A 211 -13.24 -3.25 2.15
C ILE A 211 -14.26 -2.49 1.29
N LEU A 212 -14.06 -2.52 -0.02
CA LEU A 212 -14.99 -2.00 -1.03
C LEU A 212 -15.93 -3.10 -1.52
N LEU A 213 -15.35 -4.24 -1.95
CA LEU A 213 -16.08 -5.39 -2.48
C LEU A 213 -15.55 -6.66 -1.82
N PHE A 214 -16.44 -7.47 -1.26
CA PHE A 214 -16.09 -8.69 -0.55
C PHE A 214 -16.60 -9.94 -1.27
N PRO A 215 -15.73 -10.91 -1.61
CA PRO A 215 -16.15 -12.13 -2.31
C PRO A 215 -16.88 -13.08 -1.35
N VAL A 216 -18.06 -13.54 -1.77
CA VAL A 216 -18.86 -14.53 -1.06
C VAL A 216 -19.19 -15.66 -2.03
N TYR A 217 -18.93 -16.90 -1.61
CA TYR A 217 -19.34 -18.07 -2.38
C TYR A 217 -20.84 -18.31 -2.21
N THR A 218 -21.55 -18.39 -3.34
CA THR A 218 -23.00 -18.61 -3.39
C THR A 218 -23.31 -19.84 -4.24
N ARG A 219 -24.56 -20.28 -4.24
CA ARG A 219 -25.08 -21.34 -5.12
C ARG A 219 -24.97 -21.01 -6.61
N LEU A 220 -24.79 -19.72 -6.96
CA LEU A 220 -24.63 -19.22 -8.32
C LEU A 220 -23.17 -18.86 -8.65
N GLY A 221 -22.22 -19.39 -7.88
CA GLY A 221 -20.80 -19.03 -7.97
C GLY A 221 -20.42 -17.88 -7.03
N VAL A 222 -19.19 -17.38 -7.18
CA VAL A 222 -18.68 -16.28 -6.35
C VAL A 222 -19.33 -14.97 -6.76
N LYS A 223 -19.78 -14.21 -5.77
CA LYS A 223 -20.38 -12.88 -5.94
C LYS A 223 -19.66 -11.89 -5.05
N TRP A 224 -19.54 -10.65 -5.49
CA TRP A 224 -18.87 -9.58 -4.76
C TRP A 224 -19.92 -8.70 -4.08
N VAL A 225 -19.91 -8.74 -2.76
CA VAL A 225 -20.89 -8.07 -1.92
C VAL A 225 -20.38 -6.70 -1.48
N THR A 226 -21.26 -5.71 -1.53
CA THR A 226 -21.05 -4.36 -0.99
C THR A 226 -22.36 -3.81 -0.42
N SER A 227 -22.36 -2.58 0.09
CA SER A 227 -23.55 -1.93 0.64
C SER A 227 -23.61 -0.46 0.26
N PRO A 228 -24.78 0.19 0.32
CA PRO A 228 -24.90 1.64 0.12
C PRO A 228 -23.90 2.44 0.97
N TYR A 229 -23.73 2.10 2.25
CA TYR A 229 -22.77 2.77 3.13
C TYR A 229 -21.32 2.66 2.64
N ILE A 230 -20.89 1.46 2.22
CA ILE A 230 -19.52 1.25 1.72
C ILE A 230 -19.29 2.05 0.43
N LEU A 231 -20.24 1.99 -0.51
CA LEU A 231 -20.14 2.69 -1.78
C LEU A 231 -20.08 4.21 -1.59
N GLU A 232 -20.93 4.76 -0.73
CA GLU A 232 -20.96 6.18 -0.38
C GLU A 232 -19.67 6.62 0.31
N SER A 233 -19.20 5.85 1.29
CA SER A 233 -17.95 6.10 2.01
C SER A 233 -16.71 6.03 1.10
N ALA A 234 -16.78 5.25 0.03
CA ALA A 234 -15.75 5.15 -0.99
C ALA A 234 -15.87 6.20 -2.11
N GLY A 235 -16.92 7.04 -2.09
CA GLY A 235 -17.18 8.02 -3.15
C GLY A 235 -17.60 7.41 -4.49
N ILE A 236 -18.05 6.14 -4.51
CA ILE A 236 -18.48 5.44 -5.72
C ILE A 236 -19.90 5.89 -6.09
N LYS A 237 -20.03 6.54 -7.26
CA LYS A 237 -21.35 6.96 -7.75
C LYS A 237 -22.14 5.78 -8.29
N ALA A 238 -23.43 5.71 -7.96
CA ALA A 238 -24.37 4.76 -8.53
C ALA A 238 -25.36 5.48 -9.47
N LYS A 239 -25.60 4.93 -10.67
CA LYS A 239 -26.57 5.45 -11.64
C LYS A 239 -27.53 4.35 -12.08
N PHE A 240 -28.83 4.60 -12.02
CA PHE A 240 -29.86 3.70 -12.54
C PHE A 240 -30.08 3.99 -14.03
N GLN A 241 -30.04 2.97 -14.89
CA GLN A 241 -30.11 3.18 -16.35
C GLN A 241 -31.54 3.31 -16.88
N GLN A 242 -32.52 2.65 -16.25
CA GLN A 242 -33.91 2.74 -16.67
C GLN A 242 -34.63 3.88 -15.92
N MET A 243 -34.60 5.08 -16.53
CA MET A 243 -35.44 6.21 -16.12
C MET A 243 -36.66 6.31 -17.03
N ASN A 244 -37.85 6.03 -16.52
CA ASN A 244 -39.07 6.61 -17.09
C ASN A 244 -39.05 8.11 -16.79
N LYS A 245 -39.09 8.95 -17.84
CA LYS A 245 -39.07 10.43 -17.77
C LYS A 245 -40.19 11.06 -16.90
N SER A 246 -41.08 10.26 -16.32
CA SER A 246 -42.25 10.71 -15.54
C SER A 246 -42.06 10.68 -14.02
N GLU A 247 -40.95 10.12 -13.50
CA GLU A 247 -40.67 10.05 -12.05
C GLU A 247 -39.65 11.10 -11.56
N ASP A 248 -39.36 12.12 -12.37
CA ASP A 248 -38.45 13.24 -12.06
C ASP A 248 -38.95 14.20 -10.94
N ILE A 249 -39.98 13.83 -10.17
CA ILE A 249 -40.56 14.69 -9.13
C ILE A 249 -39.95 14.45 -7.74
N LEU A 250 -39.11 13.43 -7.53
CA LEU A 250 -38.44 13.22 -6.24
C LEU A 250 -36.93 13.41 -6.36
N SER A 251 -36.44 14.45 -5.67
CA SER A 251 -35.04 14.80 -5.40
C SER A 251 -34.29 13.76 -4.56
N GLU A 252 -34.61 12.48 -4.74
CA GLU A 252 -34.08 11.38 -3.94
C GLU A 252 -32.69 10.99 -4.44
N SER A 253 -31.71 10.90 -3.51
CA SER A 253 -30.35 10.49 -3.86
C SER A 253 -30.34 9.05 -4.38
N SER A 254 -29.40 8.71 -5.28
CA SER A 254 -29.25 7.33 -5.78
C SER A 254 -29.07 6.30 -4.65
N PHE A 255 -28.42 6.70 -3.55
CA PHE A 255 -28.25 5.86 -2.36
C PHE A 255 -29.54 5.69 -1.55
N SER A 256 -30.37 6.73 -1.44
CA SER A 256 -31.68 6.64 -0.81
C SER A 256 -32.58 5.64 -1.57
N ARG A 257 -32.58 5.69 -2.90
CA ARG A 257 -33.26 4.71 -3.75
C ARG A 257 -32.72 3.28 -3.55
N LEU A 258 -31.39 3.10 -3.52
CA LEU A 258 -30.78 1.80 -3.21
C LEU A 258 -31.25 1.27 -1.85
N ARG A 259 -31.23 2.11 -0.81
CA ARG A 259 -31.69 1.73 0.54
C ARG A 259 -33.18 1.35 0.56
N ASN A 260 -34.01 2.01 -0.24
CA ASN A 260 -35.43 1.65 -0.37
C ASN A 260 -35.62 0.27 -1.03
N LEU A 261 -34.83 -0.06 -2.07
CA LEU A 261 -34.86 -1.37 -2.72
C LEU A 261 -34.37 -2.51 -1.81
N LEU A 262 -33.52 -2.18 -0.85
CA LEU A 262 -32.95 -3.12 0.12
C LEU A 262 -33.81 -3.27 1.39
N LYS A 263 -35.00 -2.67 1.44
CA LYS A 263 -35.95 -2.88 2.55
C LYS A 263 -36.36 -4.36 2.62
N ASP A 264 -36.76 -4.78 3.82
CA ASP A 264 -37.18 -6.16 4.13
C ASP A 264 -36.09 -7.22 3.86
N ASP A 265 -34.83 -6.87 4.10
CA ASP A 265 -33.65 -7.73 3.91
C ASP A 265 -33.47 -8.22 2.45
N THR A 266 -33.97 -7.45 1.49
CA THR A 266 -33.78 -7.74 0.06
C THR A 266 -32.33 -7.45 -0.37
N ALA A 267 -31.76 -8.30 -1.21
CA ALA A 267 -30.49 -8.06 -1.90
C ALA A 267 -30.72 -7.56 -3.34
N VAL A 268 -29.85 -6.68 -3.83
CA VAL A 268 -29.88 -6.21 -5.22
C VAL A 268 -28.73 -6.84 -5.99
N ILE A 269 -29.07 -7.55 -7.07
CA ILE A 269 -28.08 -8.13 -7.98
C ILE A 269 -27.92 -7.19 -9.16
N VAL A 270 -26.72 -6.65 -9.30
CA VAL A 270 -26.39 -5.68 -10.35
C VAL A 270 -26.17 -6.45 -11.65
N LYS A 271 -26.98 -6.16 -12.67
CA LYS A 271 -26.88 -6.79 -14.00
C LYS A 271 -26.94 -5.77 -15.13
N ASN A 272 -26.28 -6.09 -16.24
CA ASN A 272 -26.50 -5.50 -17.56
C ASN A 272 -27.46 -6.42 -18.34
N CYS A 273 -28.73 -6.54 -17.96
CA CYS A 273 -29.68 -7.47 -18.63
C CYS A 273 -31.11 -6.91 -18.72
N GLU A 274 -31.82 -7.32 -19.78
CA GLU A 274 -33.17 -6.85 -20.17
C GLU A 274 -34.33 -7.46 -19.35
N ASN A 275 -34.12 -8.58 -18.65
CA ASN A 275 -35.18 -9.26 -17.90
C ASN A 275 -35.20 -8.81 -16.42
N GLU A 276 -36.02 -7.80 -16.16
CA GLU A 276 -36.37 -7.36 -14.80
C GLU A 276 -37.40 -8.32 -14.16
N ASN A 277 -37.36 -8.41 -12.83
CA ASN A 277 -38.44 -8.88 -11.96
C ASN A 277 -38.65 -10.38 -11.71
N ASP A 278 -37.73 -11.27 -12.10
CA ASP A 278 -37.72 -12.62 -11.50
C ASP A 278 -37.23 -12.52 -10.05
N LYS A 279 -38.10 -12.86 -9.09
CA LYS A 279 -37.73 -13.04 -7.68
C LYS A 279 -36.95 -14.35 -7.54
N TYR A 280 -35.72 -14.27 -7.05
CA TYR A 280 -34.94 -15.47 -6.70
C TYR A 280 -34.18 -15.24 -5.42
N TYR A 281 -33.83 -16.33 -4.75
CA TYR A 281 -33.08 -16.28 -3.50
C TYR A 281 -31.58 -16.42 -3.75
N ILE A 282 -30.77 -15.76 -2.92
CA ILE A 282 -29.32 -15.93 -2.94
C ILE A 282 -28.79 -16.19 -1.53
N ASN A 283 -27.93 -17.20 -1.42
CA ASN A 283 -27.25 -17.49 -0.17
C ASN A 283 -25.96 -16.67 -0.08
N LEU A 284 -25.77 -15.99 1.05
CA LEU A 284 -24.58 -15.25 1.41
C LEU A 284 -24.05 -15.82 2.73
N GLY A 285 -23.29 -16.90 2.62
CA GLY A 285 -22.96 -17.77 3.76
C GLY A 285 -24.21 -18.51 4.24
N TRP A 286 -24.57 -18.32 5.51
CA TRP A 286 -25.74 -18.93 6.15
C TRP A 286 -27.04 -18.13 5.93
N LEU A 287 -26.95 -16.88 5.48
CA LEU A 287 -28.10 -16.03 5.17
C LEU A 287 -28.64 -16.38 3.79
N ASN A 288 -29.96 -16.48 3.65
CA ASN A 288 -30.63 -16.65 2.37
C ASN A 288 -31.59 -15.49 2.16
N LEU A 289 -31.28 -14.59 1.24
CA LEU A 289 -32.01 -13.35 1.00
C LEU A 289 -32.83 -13.44 -0.28
N GLU A 290 -34.01 -12.83 -0.29
CA GLU A 290 -34.70 -12.52 -1.54
C GLU A 290 -33.84 -11.53 -2.33
N ALA A 291 -33.73 -11.72 -3.64
CA ALA A 291 -32.93 -10.88 -4.50
C ALA A 291 -33.71 -10.38 -5.71
N VAL A 292 -33.46 -9.11 -6.05
CA VAL A 292 -34.01 -8.44 -7.22
C VAL A 292 -32.89 -8.05 -8.18
N ASN A 293 -33.12 -8.21 -9.48
CA ASN A 293 -32.20 -7.68 -10.49
C ASN A 293 -32.43 -6.18 -10.64
N GLN A 294 -31.36 -5.40 -10.77
CA GLN A 294 -31.41 -3.99 -11.11
C GLN A 294 -30.28 -3.63 -12.08
N ASP A 295 -30.59 -2.79 -13.06
CA ASP A 295 -29.60 -2.21 -13.96
C ASP A 295 -29.00 -0.93 -13.35
N ILE A 296 -27.88 -1.12 -12.65
CA ILE A 296 -27.15 -0.07 -11.94
C ILE A 296 -25.73 -0.01 -12.47
N LEU A 297 -25.35 1.16 -13.00
CA LEU A 297 -23.98 1.46 -13.35
C LEU A 297 -23.26 2.04 -12.12
N LEU A 298 -22.31 1.29 -11.58
CA LEU A 298 -21.40 1.75 -10.52
C LEU A 298 -20.14 2.34 -11.16
N ALA A 299 -19.80 3.57 -10.78
CA ALA A 299 -18.58 4.25 -11.20
C ALA A 299 -17.36 3.71 -10.43
N LEU A 300 -17.13 2.41 -10.52
CA LEU A 300 -15.97 1.76 -9.94
C LEU A 300 -14.69 2.29 -10.61
N PRO A 301 -13.58 2.43 -9.87
CA PRO A 301 -12.31 2.86 -10.46
C PRO A 301 -11.93 1.92 -11.60
N ASN A 302 -11.39 2.49 -12.68
CA ASN A 302 -10.79 1.70 -13.75
C ASN A 302 -9.46 1.14 -13.24
N LEU A 303 -9.52 0.01 -12.53
CA LEU A 303 -8.35 -0.75 -12.10
C LEU A 303 -7.75 -1.40 -13.34
N GLU A 304 -7.05 -0.60 -14.16
CA GLU A 304 -6.39 -0.98 -15.43
C GLU A 304 -7.16 -2.04 -16.24
N ASN A 305 -8.08 -1.56 -17.09
CA ASN A 305 -8.85 -2.15 -18.21
C ASN A 305 -8.37 -3.45 -18.94
N LYS A 306 -7.67 -4.41 -18.34
CA LYS A 306 -7.06 -5.58 -18.99
C LYS A 306 -7.02 -6.88 -18.17
N GLU A 307 -7.50 -6.91 -16.93
CA GLU A 307 -7.62 -8.18 -16.19
C GLU A 307 -9.03 -8.75 -16.25
N GLU A 308 -9.15 -9.97 -16.80
CA GLU A 308 -10.36 -10.81 -16.80
C GLU A 308 -11.02 -10.86 -15.41
N THR A 309 -10.20 -10.82 -14.35
CA THR A 309 -10.64 -10.77 -12.96
C THR A 309 -11.54 -9.57 -12.66
N TRP A 310 -11.17 -8.36 -13.10
CA TRP A 310 -11.96 -7.16 -12.79
C TRP A 310 -13.29 -7.12 -13.54
N LYS A 311 -13.27 -7.56 -14.80
CA LYS A 311 -14.49 -7.76 -15.59
C LYS A 311 -15.43 -8.72 -14.86
N ASN A 312 -14.92 -9.88 -14.43
CA ASN A 312 -15.69 -10.86 -13.67
C ASN A 312 -16.24 -10.30 -12.34
N ILE A 313 -15.47 -9.48 -11.61
CA ILE A 313 -15.94 -8.78 -10.40
C ILE A 313 -17.13 -7.89 -10.74
N SER A 314 -16.99 -7.04 -11.76
CA SER A 314 -18.01 -6.06 -12.15
C SER A 314 -19.33 -6.69 -12.61
N GLU A 315 -19.27 -7.89 -13.21
CA GLU A 315 -20.44 -8.64 -13.69
C GLU A 315 -21.15 -9.43 -12.57
N ASN A 316 -20.55 -9.54 -11.37
CA ASN A 316 -21.00 -10.41 -10.30
C ASN A 316 -21.23 -9.67 -8.97
N LEU A 317 -21.68 -8.41 -9.04
CA LEU A 317 -21.90 -7.56 -7.87
C LEU A 317 -23.27 -7.78 -7.22
N ILE A 318 -23.27 -7.76 -5.89
CA ILE A 318 -24.48 -7.79 -5.06
C ILE A 318 -24.39 -6.64 -4.06
N ILE A 319 -25.45 -5.85 -3.99
CA ILE A 319 -25.62 -4.82 -2.96
C ILE A 319 -26.58 -5.38 -1.91
N VAL A 320 -26.19 -5.29 -0.64
CA VAL A 320 -26.99 -5.77 0.50
C VAL A 320 -27.31 -4.61 1.45
N PRO A 321 -28.29 -4.78 2.36
CA PRO A 321 -28.57 -3.79 3.39
C PRO A 321 -27.34 -3.50 4.25
N ASP A 322 -27.18 -2.24 4.66
CA ASP A 322 -26.07 -1.81 5.52
C ASP A 322 -26.02 -2.55 6.85
N ASP A 323 -27.18 -2.90 7.42
CA ASP A 323 -27.26 -3.60 8.71
C ASP A 323 -26.79 -5.06 8.61
N LEU A 324 -26.78 -5.63 7.39
CA LEU A 324 -26.36 -7.01 7.13
C LEU A 324 -24.90 -7.13 6.69
N ILE A 325 -24.30 -6.08 6.10
CA ILE A 325 -22.98 -6.18 5.46
C ILE A 325 -21.89 -6.68 6.41
N SER A 326 -21.87 -6.19 7.65
CA SER A 326 -20.87 -6.61 8.64
C SER A 326 -21.03 -8.08 9.02
N ASN A 327 -22.27 -8.54 9.19
CA ASN A 327 -22.57 -9.95 9.49
C ASN A 327 -22.19 -10.86 8.32
N ILE A 328 -22.50 -10.45 7.09
CA ILE A 328 -22.15 -11.19 5.87
C ILE A 328 -20.64 -11.32 5.74
N ILE A 329 -19.88 -10.23 5.88
CA ILE A 329 -18.43 -10.25 5.78
C ILE A 329 -17.84 -11.16 6.87
N ASN A 330 -18.18 -10.94 8.15
CA ASN A 330 -17.61 -11.70 9.26
C ASN A 330 -17.97 -13.19 9.21
N ALA A 331 -19.13 -13.56 8.69
CA ALA A 331 -19.53 -14.96 8.52
C ALA A 331 -18.77 -15.69 7.40
N ASN A 332 -18.18 -14.95 6.45
CA ASN A 332 -17.53 -15.49 5.25
C ASN A 332 -16.01 -15.26 5.24
N LEU A 333 -15.41 -14.87 6.38
CA LEU A 333 -13.96 -14.84 6.54
C LEU A 333 -13.38 -16.25 6.52
N GLU A 334 -12.17 -16.37 5.98
CA GLU A 334 -11.47 -17.64 5.98
C GLU A 334 -10.99 -17.97 7.40
N VAL A 335 -11.23 -19.19 7.87
CA VAL A 335 -10.70 -19.69 9.14
C VAL A 335 -9.86 -20.92 8.86
N ARG A 336 -8.59 -20.88 9.28
CA ARG A 336 -7.67 -22.01 9.14
C ARG A 336 -7.19 -22.49 10.50
N THR A 337 -7.24 -23.81 10.69
CA THR A 337 -6.57 -24.48 11.80
C THR A 337 -5.13 -24.78 11.42
N SER A 338 -4.18 -24.45 12.29
CA SER A 338 -2.75 -24.75 12.17
C SER A 338 -2.29 -25.57 13.37
N VAL A 339 -1.32 -26.46 13.12
CA VAL A 339 -0.68 -27.27 14.16
C VAL A 339 0.82 -27.29 13.93
N SER A 340 1.60 -27.37 15.01
CA SER A 340 3.04 -27.70 14.91
C SER A 340 3.25 -29.19 15.17
N ILE A 341 3.91 -29.88 14.25
CA ILE A 341 4.18 -31.32 14.35
C ILE A 341 5.58 -31.55 14.94
N ASN A 342 5.69 -32.56 15.82
CA ASN A 342 6.99 -33.06 16.26
C ASN A 342 7.58 -33.97 15.17
N PRO A 343 8.75 -33.65 14.60
CA PRO A 343 9.32 -34.42 13.50
C PRO A 343 9.77 -35.83 13.89
N LEU A 344 10.00 -36.10 15.19
CA LEU A 344 10.45 -37.41 15.68
C LEU A 344 9.27 -38.37 15.89
N THR A 345 8.14 -37.88 16.39
CA THR A 345 6.98 -38.72 16.73
C THR A 345 5.87 -38.68 15.68
N GLY A 346 5.88 -37.68 14.79
CA GLY A 346 4.80 -37.42 13.85
C GLY A 346 3.51 -36.90 14.48
N THR A 347 3.50 -36.63 15.80
CA THR A 347 2.34 -36.15 16.55
C THR A 347 2.34 -34.63 16.68
N ALA A 348 1.17 -34.03 16.94
CA ALA A 348 1.09 -32.62 17.30
C ALA A 348 1.88 -32.31 18.57
N LYS A 349 2.62 -31.20 18.58
CA LYS A 349 3.22 -30.65 19.80
C LYS A 349 2.10 -30.15 20.71
N GLU A 350 2.23 -30.45 22.00
CA GLU A 350 1.29 -30.01 23.01
C GLU A 350 1.18 -28.47 23.03
N GLY A 351 -0.05 -27.96 23.09
CA GLY A 351 -0.33 -26.51 23.07
C GLY A 351 -0.13 -25.81 21.72
N ALA A 352 0.20 -26.52 20.64
CA ALA A 352 0.54 -25.91 19.35
C ALA A 352 -0.58 -25.97 18.29
N LEU A 353 -1.81 -26.26 18.70
CA LEU A 353 -3.00 -26.18 17.87
C LEU A 353 -3.62 -24.79 18.02
N PHE A 354 -3.79 -24.07 16.92
CA PHE A 354 -4.41 -22.75 16.93
C PHE A 354 -5.16 -22.49 15.63
N THR A 355 -6.14 -21.60 15.70
CA THR A 355 -6.96 -21.16 14.58
C THR A 355 -6.64 -19.71 14.22
N SER A 356 -6.75 -19.37 12.94
CA SER A 356 -6.47 -18.02 12.46
C SER A 356 -7.47 -17.62 11.40
N GLU A 357 -7.93 -16.39 11.50
CA GLU A 357 -8.87 -15.79 10.56
C GLU A 357 -8.13 -15.04 9.45
N ALA A 358 -8.66 -14.95 8.24
CA ALA A 358 -8.08 -14.15 7.18
C ALA A 358 -9.14 -13.54 6.27
N ILE A 359 -8.82 -12.39 5.68
CA ILE A 359 -9.63 -11.79 4.63
C ILE A 359 -9.39 -12.61 3.35
N PRO A 360 -10.42 -13.18 2.70
CA PRO A 360 -10.23 -14.00 1.51
C PRO A 360 -9.60 -13.24 0.34
N ARG A 361 -8.89 -13.97 -0.53
CA ARG A 361 -8.44 -13.45 -1.83
C ARG A 361 -9.61 -12.96 -2.67
N GLY A 362 -9.36 -12.03 -3.58
CA GLY A 362 -10.39 -11.41 -4.41
C GLY A 362 -11.16 -10.29 -3.71
N THR A 363 -10.87 -10.01 -2.44
CA THR A 363 -11.36 -8.82 -1.74
C THR A 363 -10.73 -7.57 -2.33
N VAL A 364 -11.57 -6.58 -2.63
CA VAL A 364 -11.19 -5.26 -3.13
C VAL A 364 -11.26 -4.27 -1.99
N PHE A 365 -10.23 -3.47 -1.83
CA PHE A 365 -10.13 -2.44 -0.81
C PHE A 365 -10.00 -1.04 -1.43
N TYR A 366 -10.36 -0.02 -0.65
CA TYR A 366 -10.19 1.38 -1.00
C TYR A 366 -9.60 2.17 0.17
N GLY A 367 -8.85 3.23 -0.16
CA GLY A 367 -8.29 4.20 0.77
C GLY A 367 -7.59 5.32 -0.01
N ASN A 368 -6.76 6.09 0.67
CA ASN A 368 -6.07 7.23 0.08
C ASN A 368 -4.74 7.53 0.79
N ILE A 369 -3.83 8.15 0.04
CA ILE A 369 -2.57 8.68 0.55
C ILE A 369 -2.62 10.19 0.37
N ARG A 370 -2.57 10.94 1.47
CA ARG A 370 -2.45 12.40 1.44
C ARG A 370 -0.97 12.76 1.50
N LEU A 371 -0.50 13.55 0.53
CA LEU A 371 0.86 14.05 0.45
C LEU A 371 0.86 15.54 0.78
N LEU A 372 1.72 15.92 1.73
CA LEU A 372 1.93 17.31 2.12
C LEU A 372 3.33 17.74 1.71
N GLU A 373 3.40 18.91 1.08
CA GLU A 373 4.68 19.55 0.80
C GLU A 373 5.41 19.92 2.10
N SER A 374 6.72 19.68 2.13
CA SER A 374 7.54 20.10 3.26
C SER A 374 7.97 21.54 3.08
N GLN A 375 7.94 22.33 4.16
CA GLN A 375 8.44 23.71 4.17
C GLN A 375 9.97 23.80 4.12
N SER A 376 10.68 22.67 4.15
CA SER A 376 12.14 22.61 4.06
C SER A 376 12.57 22.67 2.59
N GLU A 377 13.43 23.64 2.23
CA GLU A 377 14.04 23.78 0.90
C GLU A 377 14.78 22.52 0.41
N VAL A 378 15.09 21.58 1.30
CA VAL A 378 15.83 20.36 0.99
C VAL A 378 14.96 19.09 0.98
N ALA A 379 13.64 19.23 0.93
CA ALA A 379 12.74 18.08 0.85
C ALA A 379 12.61 17.55 -0.59
N PRO A 380 12.28 16.26 -0.76
CA PRO A 380 11.85 15.76 -2.06
C PRO A 380 10.54 16.43 -2.47
N THR A 381 10.30 16.55 -3.77
CA THR A 381 9.05 17.00 -4.34
C THR A 381 7.95 15.95 -4.13
N ILE A 382 6.68 16.39 -4.15
CA ILE A 382 5.54 15.45 -4.11
C ILE A 382 5.65 14.45 -5.26
N ASN A 383 6.00 14.89 -6.47
CA ASN A 383 6.13 14.01 -7.63
C ASN A 383 7.20 12.91 -7.44
N GLU A 384 8.36 13.24 -6.86
CA GLU A 384 9.37 12.22 -6.52
C GLU A 384 8.82 11.17 -5.54
N VAL A 385 8.04 11.59 -4.54
CA VAL A 385 7.39 10.67 -3.60
C VAL A 385 6.33 9.81 -4.30
N VAL A 386 5.50 10.39 -5.17
CA VAL A 386 4.49 9.65 -5.95
C VAL A 386 5.16 8.58 -6.83
N MET A 387 6.24 8.92 -7.53
CA MET A 387 6.98 7.97 -8.36
C MET A 387 7.62 6.87 -7.52
N ALA A 388 8.22 7.21 -6.37
CA ALA A 388 8.78 6.22 -5.47
C ALA A 388 7.72 5.24 -4.93
N LEU A 389 6.51 5.73 -4.62
CA LEU A 389 5.39 4.88 -4.24
C LEU A 389 4.96 3.98 -5.42
N LYS A 390 4.81 4.53 -6.63
CA LYS A 390 4.45 3.79 -7.84
C LYS A 390 5.44 2.65 -8.16
N ASP A 391 6.74 2.93 -8.15
CA ASP A 391 7.77 1.95 -8.50
C ASP A 391 7.86 0.80 -7.48
N SER A 392 7.63 1.11 -6.20
CA SER A 392 7.73 0.13 -5.11
C SER A 392 6.44 -0.65 -4.85
N LYS A 393 5.28 -0.25 -5.41
CA LYS A 393 3.99 -0.93 -5.19
C LYS A 393 4.02 -2.40 -5.61
N LYS A 394 4.81 -2.75 -6.62
CA LYS A 394 4.98 -4.12 -7.16
C LYS A 394 5.39 -5.14 -6.09
N TYR A 395 6.08 -4.71 -5.03
CA TYR A 395 6.48 -5.61 -3.95
C TYR A 395 5.29 -6.13 -3.12
N TYR A 396 4.13 -5.48 -3.14
CA TYR A 396 2.91 -6.05 -2.54
C TYR A 396 2.45 -7.32 -3.26
N GLU A 397 2.77 -7.47 -4.55
CA GLU A 397 2.42 -8.66 -5.32
C GLU A 397 3.36 -9.84 -5.05
N CYS A 398 4.59 -9.57 -4.57
CA CYS A 398 5.59 -10.61 -4.34
C CYS A 398 5.81 -10.92 -2.85
N LEU A 399 5.90 -9.89 -2.01
CA LEU A 399 6.26 -9.97 -0.59
C LEU A 399 5.04 -9.85 0.33
N GLY A 400 3.95 -9.23 -0.15
CA GLY A 400 2.66 -9.17 0.55
C GLY A 400 2.56 -8.11 1.65
N VAL A 401 1.57 -8.22 2.53
CA VAL A 401 1.38 -7.36 3.70
C VAL A 401 0.76 -8.15 4.84
N GLY A 402 1.09 -7.76 6.08
CA GLY A 402 0.62 -8.45 7.27
C GLY A 402 1.49 -9.64 7.67
N GLY A 403 0.89 -10.58 8.40
CA GLY A 403 1.56 -11.79 8.85
C GLY A 403 1.39 -12.96 7.88
N MET A 404 2.10 -14.05 8.15
CA MET A 404 2.03 -15.32 7.42
C MET A 404 2.42 -15.23 5.93
N THR A 405 3.17 -14.21 5.51
CA THR A 405 3.56 -14.00 4.11
C THR A 405 4.35 -15.18 3.52
N THR A 406 5.21 -15.83 4.33
CA THR A 406 5.93 -17.06 3.95
C THR A 406 5.03 -18.29 3.75
N ARG A 407 3.76 -18.21 4.15
CA ARG A 407 2.73 -19.25 4.01
C ARG A 407 1.71 -18.94 2.92
N GLY A 408 2.00 -17.98 2.03
CA GLY A 408 1.11 -17.59 0.92
C GLY A 408 -0.05 -16.70 1.37
N PHE A 409 0.23 -15.72 2.23
CA PHE A 409 -0.71 -14.68 2.65
C PHE A 409 -0.21 -13.30 2.25
N GLY A 410 -1.13 -12.34 2.17
CA GLY A 410 -0.82 -10.92 2.16
C GLY A 410 -0.56 -10.33 0.78
N ARG A 411 -0.42 -11.13 -0.28
CA ARG A 411 -0.19 -10.60 -1.64
C ARG A 411 -1.41 -9.85 -2.17
N ALA A 412 -1.17 -8.67 -2.75
CA ALA A 412 -2.20 -7.82 -3.31
C ALA A 412 -1.66 -6.96 -4.46
N LYS A 413 -2.51 -6.66 -5.44
CA LYS A 413 -2.26 -5.69 -6.52
C LYS A 413 -2.76 -4.32 -6.11
N LEU A 414 -1.96 -3.28 -6.36
CA LEU A 414 -2.26 -1.91 -5.95
C LEU A 414 -2.41 -0.98 -7.14
N PHE A 415 -3.45 -0.14 -7.08
CA PHE A 415 -3.83 0.80 -8.12
C PHE A 415 -3.96 2.20 -7.53
N PHE A 416 -3.46 3.19 -8.26
CA PHE A 416 -3.66 4.60 -7.95
C PHE A 416 -4.62 5.19 -8.95
N SER A 417 -5.55 6.04 -8.47
CA SER A 417 -6.51 6.77 -9.31
C SER A 417 -6.39 8.26 -9.12
#